data_AF-A0A3A8K9V5-F1
#
_entry.id   AF-A0A3A8K9V5-F1
#
_cell.length_a   1.000
_cell.length_b   1.000
_cell.length_c   1.000
_cell.angle_alpha   90.00
_cell.angle_beta   90.00
_cell.angle_gamma   90.00
#
_symmetry.space_group_name_H-M   'P 1'
#
loop_
_entity.id
_entity.type
_entity.pdbx_description
1 polymer ?
#
loop_
_entity_poly.entity_id
_entity_poly.type
_entity_poly.pdbx_seq_one_letter_code
_entity_poly.pdbx_strand_id
1 'polypeptide(L)'
;MTVETSETSRGGSPWPNRLILAVWFVCFSVGSLVHILTVAKYGLFANDPADPLPMPFVVVNELFTVLNPLTIALLIFKRRAGIVSALGVVALVYVLNLAMMAWFWSAKGIVYTAWLYLNGTMGVFMAATARRLWRAAPPAQALP
;
A
#
# COMPACT_ATOMS: atom_id res chain seq x y z
N MET A 1 -45.50 13.89 -23.52
CA MET A 1 -45.01 12.63 -22.94
C MET A 1 -43.61 12.39 -23.45
N THR A 2 -42.60 12.77 -22.68
CA THR A 2 -41.21 12.42 -22.93
C THR A 2 -40.94 11.12 -22.20
N VAL A 3 -40.76 10.04 -22.96
CA VAL A 3 -40.34 8.74 -22.42
C VAL A 3 -38.92 8.92 -21.91
N GLU A 4 -38.76 8.96 -20.59
CA GLU A 4 -37.45 8.80 -19.96
C GLU A 4 -36.95 7.40 -20.31
N THR A 5 -36.00 7.33 -21.23
CA THR A 5 -35.20 6.14 -21.43
C THR A 5 -34.43 5.90 -20.14
N SER A 6 -34.95 5.00 -19.31
CA SER A 6 -34.22 4.40 -18.19
C SER A 6 -32.87 3.96 -18.73
N GLU A 7 -31.81 4.65 -18.32
CA GLU A 7 -30.44 4.24 -18.63
C GLU A 7 -30.30 2.80 -18.16
N THR A 8 -30.20 1.89 -19.13
CA THR A 8 -29.94 0.49 -18.90
C THR A 8 -28.74 0.36 -17.96
N SER A 9 -29.04 -0.10 -16.75
CA SER A 9 -28.10 -0.60 -15.76
C SER A 9 -26.88 -1.22 -16.43
N ARG A 10 -25.76 -0.47 -16.46
CA ARG A 10 -24.41 -1.03 -16.69
C ARG A 10 -23.94 -1.75 -15.41
N GLY A 11 -24.82 -2.53 -14.79
CA GLY A 11 -24.66 -3.19 -13.50
C GLY A 11 -23.80 -4.44 -13.60
N GLY A 12 -22.52 -4.28 -13.94
CA GLY A 12 -21.53 -5.31 -13.64
C GLY A 12 -21.49 -5.58 -12.14
N SER A 13 -21.33 -6.84 -11.74
CA SER A 13 -21.27 -7.25 -10.32
C SER A 13 -20.28 -6.37 -9.53
N PRO A 14 -20.63 -5.90 -8.31
CA PRO A 14 -19.71 -5.12 -7.48
C PRO A 14 -18.62 -5.97 -6.83
N TRP A 15 -18.78 -7.30 -6.86
CA TRP A 15 -17.89 -8.25 -6.18
C TRP A 15 -16.42 -8.17 -6.58
N PRO A 16 -16.04 -8.04 -7.87
CA PRO A 16 -14.64 -7.93 -8.25
C PRO A 16 -13.96 -6.70 -7.63
N ASN A 17 -14.68 -5.57 -7.52
CA ASN A 17 -14.13 -4.36 -6.91
C ASN A 17 -13.96 -4.53 -5.40
N ARG A 18 -14.91 -5.23 -4.75
CA ARG A 18 -14.82 -5.56 -3.32
C ARG A 18 -13.66 -6.51 -3.03
N LEU A 19 -13.45 -7.52 -3.87
CA LEU A 19 -12.33 -8.47 -3.73
C LEU A 19 -10.98 -7.77 -3.92
N ILE A 20 -10.84 -6.95 -4.97
CA ILE A 20 -9.61 -6.16 -5.19
C ILE A 20 -9.34 -5.28 -3.96
N LEU A 21 -10.35 -4.57 -3.48
CA LEU A 21 -10.19 -3.69 -2.31
C LEU A 21 -9.85 -4.48 -1.04
N ALA A 22 -10.44 -5.67 -0.84
CA ALA A 22 -10.10 -6.54 0.26
C ALA A 22 -8.63 -6.98 0.22
N VAL A 23 -8.12 -7.31 -0.97
CA VAL A 23 -6.68 -7.61 -1.16
C VAL A 23 -5.81 -6.41 -0.79
N TRP A 24 -6.21 -5.19 -1.18
CA TRP A 24 -5.50 -3.98 -0.79
C TRP A 24 -5.50 -3.79 0.73
N PHE A 25 -6.66 -3.96 1.39
CA PHE A 25 -6.75 -3.89 2.84
C PHE A 25 -5.87 -4.92 3.54
N VAL A 26 -5.89 -6.18 3.11
CA VAL A 26 -5.02 -7.22 3.67
C VAL A 26 -3.55 -6.82 3.53
N CYS A 27 -3.13 -6.31 2.37
CA CYS A 27 -1.77 -5.85 2.14
C CYS A 27 -1.32 -4.80 3.16
N PHE A 28 -2.11 -3.72 3.31
CA PHE A 28 -1.76 -2.64 4.24
C PHE A 28 -1.89 -3.07 5.71
N SER A 29 -2.81 -3.98 6.04
CA SER A 29 -2.95 -4.51 7.40
C SER A 29 -1.74 -5.36 7.79
N VAL A 30 -1.29 -6.26 6.92
CA VAL A 30 -0.09 -7.08 7.14
C VAL A 30 1.14 -6.18 7.26
N GLY A 31 1.29 -5.21 6.35
CA GLY A 31 2.37 -4.22 6.43
C GLY A 31 2.35 -3.47 7.76
N SER A 32 1.19 -2.93 8.17
CA SER A 32 1.03 -2.25 9.47
C SER A 32 1.48 -3.13 10.62
N LEU A 33 1.03 -4.38 10.66
CA LEU A 33 1.38 -5.33 11.71
C LEU A 33 2.90 -5.55 11.79
N VAL A 34 3.58 -5.75 10.66
CA VAL A 34 5.03 -5.95 10.62
C VAL A 34 5.78 -4.73 11.18
N HIS A 35 5.41 -3.52 10.79
CA HIS A 35 6.08 -2.31 11.27
C HIS A 35 5.78 -2.03 12.75
N ILE A 36 4.53 -2.23 13.19
CA ILE A 36 4.15 -2.10 14.61
C ILE A 36 4.91 -3.11 15.47
N LEU A 37 5.01 -4.37 15.04
CA LEU A 37 5.77 -5.40 15.75
C LEU A 37 7.27 -5.05 15.83
N THR A 38 7.82 -4.45 14.78
CA THR A 38 9.22 -3.99 14.76
C THR A 38 9.42 -2.89 15.81
N VAL A 39 8.55 -1.88 15.84
CA VAL A 39 8.59 -0.80 16.84
C VAL A 39 8.37 -1.35 18.26
N ALA A 40 7.45 -2.28 18.44
CA ALA A 40 7.18 -2.89 19.73
C ALA A 40 8.37 -3.72 20.25
N LYS A 41 9.13 -4.36 19.34
CA LYS A 41 10.27 -5.21 19.68
C LYS A 41 11.56 -4.42 19.94
N TYR A 42 11.85 -3.43 19.10
CA TYR A 42 13.13 -2.73 19.10
C TYR A 42 13.05 -1.29 19.62
N GLY A 43 11.86 -0.68 19.66
CA GLY A 43 11.65 0.73 19.98
C GLY A 43 11.50 1.60 18.72
N LEU A 44 11.12 2.87 18.94
CA LEU A 44 11.08 3.88 17.87
C LEU A 44 12.51 4.25 17.45
N PHE A 45 12.72 4.41 16.14
CA PHE A 45 14.01 4.71 15.51
C PHE A 45 15.13 3.73 15.86
N ALA A 46 14.77 2.50 16.20
CA ALA A 46 15.69 1.43 16.57
C ALA A 46 15.50 0.21 15.68
N ASN A 47 16.55 -0.61 15.58
CA ASN A 47 16.57 -1.84 14.80
C ASN A 47 17.31 -2.95 15.57
N ASP A 48 17.43 -4.10 14.93
CA ASP A 48 18.09 -5.25 15.54
C ASP A 48 19.56 -4.94 15.87
N PRO A 49 19.97 -4.96 17.15
CA PRO A 49 21.35 -4.68 17.51
C PRO A 49 22.33 -5.76 17.01
N ALA A 50 21.85 -6.97 16.70
CA ALA A 50 22.67 -8.02 16.10
C ALA A 50 22.84 -7.83 14.57
N ASP A 51 21.95 -7.07 13.93
CA ASP A 51 22.04 -6.77 12.50
C ASP A 51 21.65 -5.31 12.18
N PRO A 52 22.47 -4.33 12.59
CA PRO A 52 22.10 -2.93 12.47
C PRO A 52 21.99 -2.50 11.01
N LEU A 53 20.89 -1.80 10.70
CA LEU A 53 20.66 -1.12 9.43
C LEU A 53 21.05 0.36 9.52
N PRO A 54 21.53 0.96 8.42
CA PRO A 54 21.70 2.41 8.32
C PRO A 54 20.44 3.19 8.73
N MET A 55 20.61 4.24 9.54
CA MET A 55 19.51 5.07 10.05
C MET A 55 18.55 5.59 8.97
N PRO A 56 18.97 6.00 7.76
CA PRO A 56 18.03 6.41 6.72
C PRO A 56 17.00 5.33 6.37
N PHE A 57 17.40 4.04 6.35
CA PHE A 57 16.46 2.95 6.10
C PHE A 57 15.50 2.75 7.27
N VAL A 58 15.99 2.88 8.51
CA VAL A 58 15.15 2.79 9.72
C VAL A 58 14.06 3.85 9.70
N VAL A 59 14.43 5.11 9.47
CA VAL A 59 13.50 6.25 9.44
C VAL A 59 12.43 6.05 8.38
N VAL A 60 12.81 5.70 7.14
CA VAL A 60 11.83 5.46 6.07
C VAL A 60 10.94 4.26 6.39
N ASN A 61 11.52 3.18 6.92
CA ASN A 61 10.76 1.98 7.29
C ASN A 61 9.72 2.27 8.38
N GLU A 62 10.03 3.19 9.30
CA GLU A 62 9.16 3.56 10.40
C GLU A 62 7.98 4.44 9.99
N LEU A 63 8.12 5.21 8.91
CA LEU A 63 6.99 5.95 8.33
C LEU A 63 5.83 5.02 7.95
N PHE A 64 6.11 3.77 7.59
CA PHE A 64 5.07 2.80 7.23
C PHE A 64 4.19 2.36 8.41
N THR A 65 4.65 2.54 9.65
CA THR A 65 3.81 2.39 10.86
C THR A 65 2.60 3.33 10.81
N VAL A 66 2.75 4.50 10.19
CA VAL A 66 1.69 5.51 10.06
C VAL A 66 1.04 5.48 8.68
N LEU A 67 1.83 5.37 7.62
CA LEU A 67 1.34 5.43 6.24
C LEU A 67 0.41 4.27 5.88
N ASN A 68 0.64 3.07 6.42
CA ASN A 68 -0.21 1.92 6.13
C ASN A 68 -1.63 2.07 6.76
N PRO A 69 -1.78 2.36 8.06
CA PRO A 69 -3.10 2.64 8.65
C PRO A 69 -3.79 3.85 8.02
N LEU A 70 -3.03 4.91 7.72
CA LEU A 70 -3.57 6.09 7.04
C LEU A 70 -4.12 5.74 5.66
N THR A 71 -3.40 4.92 4.89
CA THR A 71 -3.86 4.46 3.58
C THR A 71 -5.15 3.66 3.70
N ILE A 72 -5.27 2.78 4.70
CA ILE A 72 -6.52 2.05 4.99
C ILE A 72 -7.66 3.04 5.26
N ALA A 73 -7.45 4.00 6.17
CA ALA A 73 -8.46 5.02 6.50
C ALA A 73 -8.88 5.80 5.24
N LEU A 74 -7.93 6.20 4.40
CA LEU A 74 -8.22 6.88 3.14
C LEU A 74 -8.99 5.98 2.15
N LEU A 75 -8.67 4.69 2.05
CA LEU A 75 -9.40 3.75 1.19
C LEU A 75 -10.87 3.56 1.62
N ILE A 76 -11.14 3.71 2.93
CA ILE A 76 -12.48 3.67 3.54
C ILE A 76 -13.21 4.99 3.27
N PHE A 77 -12.66 6.13 3.71
CA PHE A 77 -13.37 7.41 3.77
C PHE A 77 -13.16 8.33 2.55
N LYS A 78 -12.00 8.25 1.90
CA LYS A 78 -11.60 9.13 0.78
C LYS A 78 -10.98 8.31 -0.35
N ARG A 79 -11.76 7.40 -0.93
CA ARG A 79 -11.27 6.30 -1.80
C ARG A 79 -10.25 6.71 -2.87
N ARG A 80 -10.45 7.84 -3.55
CA ARG A 80 -9.50 8.35 -4.55
C ARG A 80 -8.14 8.72 -3.94
N ALA A 81 -8.15 9.44 -2.83
CA ALA A 81 -6.93 9.75 -2.07
C ALA A 81 -6.28 8.46 -1.52
N GLY A 82 -7.10 7.50 -1.06
CA GLY A 82 -6.62 6.19 -0.63
C GLY A 82 -5.93 5.41 -1.75
N ILE A 83 -6.44 5.50 -2.98
CA ILE A 83 -5.80 4.85 -4.14
C ILE A 83 -4.45 5.48 -4.45
N VAL A 84 -4.35 6.81 -4.46
CA VAL A 84 -3.07 7.51 -4.68
C VAL A 84 -2.07 7.17 -3.57
N SER A 85 -2.52 7.22 -2.31
CA SER A 85 -1.72 6.86 -1.14
C SER A 85 -1.19 5.43 -1.25
N ALA A 86 -2.04 4.47 -1.59
CA ALA A 86 -1.65 3.07 -1.73
C ALA A 86 -0.55 2.88 -2.78
N LEU A 87 -0.71 3.49 -3.95
CA LEU A 87 0.31 3.43 -5.01
C LEU A 87 1.62 4.09 -4.56
N GLY A 88 1.54 5.24 -3.88
CA GLY A 88 2.71 5.93 -3.35
C GLY A 88 3.45 5.12 -2.30
N VAL A 89 2.73 4.53 -1.34
CA VAL A 89 3.30 3.71 -0.27
C VAL A 89 3.97 2.45 -0.85
N VAL A 90 3.31 1.73 -1.76
CA VAL A 90 3.91 0.53 -2.36
C VAL A 90 5.12 0.87 -3.22
N ALA A 91 5.08 1.98 -3.97
CA ALA A 91 6.24 2.47 -4.72
C ALA A 91 7.41 2.79 -3.78
N LEU A 92 7.15 3.49 -2.67
CA LEU A 92 8.17 3.84 -1.68
C LEU A 92 8.78 2.60 -1.02
N VAL A 93 7.96 1.64 -0.61
CA VAL A 93 8.41 0.35 -0.06
C VAL A 93 9.27 -0.40 -1.08
N TYR A 94 8.87 -0.43 -2.34
CA TYR A 94 9.62 -1.12 -3.39
C TYR A 94 10.99 -0.48 -3.64
N VAL A 95 11.05 0.86 -3.68
CA VAL A 95 12.32 1.60 -3.79
C VAL A 95 13.21 1.35 -2.56
N LEU A 96 12.64 1.36 -1.35
CA LEU A 96 13.38 1.02 -0.13
C LEU A 96 13.97 -0.39 -0.22
N ASN A 97 13.20 -1.38 -0.68
CA ASN A 97 13.67 -2.75 -0.84
C ASN A 97 14.80 -2.86 -1.87
N LEU A 98 14.74 -2.14 -2.99
CA LEU A 98 15.82 -2.10 -3.96
C LEU A 98 17.09 -1.48 -3.37
N ALA A 99 16.96 -0.37 -2.64
CA ALA A 99 18.08 0.30 -1.97
C ALA A 99 18.70 -0.60 -0.90
N MET A 100 17.88 -1.29 -0.11
CA MET A 100 18.34 -2.27 0.87
C MET A 100 19.03 -3.44 0.20
N MET A 101 18.49 -4.00 -0.88
CA MET A 101 19.12 -5.09 -1.63
C MET A 101 20.50 -4.68 -2.16
N ALA A 102 20.62 -3.48 -2.74
CA ALA A 102 21.89 -2.94 -3.21
C ALA A 102 22.89 -2.80 -2.05
N TRP A 103 22.44 -2.30 -0.89
CA TRP A 103 23.26 -2.20 0.32
C TRP A 103 23.69 -3.56 0.87
N PHE A 104 22.77 -4.52 1.00
CA PHE A 104 23.08 -5.89 1.46
C PHE A 104 24.09 -6.57 0.54
N TRP A 105 23.96 -6.36 -0.77
CA TRP A 105 24.93 -6.84 -1.74
C TRP A 105 26.30 -6.21 -1.53
N SER A 106 26.39 -4.88 -1.45
CA SER A 106 27.68 -4.18 -1.36
C SER A 106 28.37 -4.32 0.01
N ALA A 107 27.59 -4.35 1.10
CA ALA A 107 28.12 -4.31 2.46
C ALA A 107 28.24 -5.70 3.10
N LYS A 108 27.39 -6.67 2.70
CA LYS A 108 27.34 -8.00 3.33
C LYS A 108 27.56 -9.15 2.35
N GLY A 109 27.60 -8.89 1.04
CA GLY A 109 27.69 -9.95 0.02
C GLY A 109 26.44 -10.84 -0.06
N ILE A 110 25.30 -10.36 0.45
CA ILE A 110 24.05 -11.12 0.54
C ILE A 110 23.03 -10.56 -0.45
N VAL A 111 22.39 -11.45 -1.21
CA VAL A 111 21.26 -11.11 -2.08
C VAL A 111 19.96 -11.19 -1.27
N TYR A 112 19.32 -10.05 -1.05
CA TYR A 112 18.06 -9.96 -0.31
C TYR A 112 16.86 -9.76 -1.24
N THR A 113 16.00 -10.78 -1.41
CA THR A 113 14.95 -10.79 -2.44
C THR A 113 13.53 -11.03 -1.93
N ALA A 114 13.35 -11.59 -0.73
CA ALA A 114 12.04 -12.04 -0.25
C ALA A 114 10.98 -10.92 -0.26
N TRP A 115 11.30 -9.76 0.32
CA TRP A 115 10.38 -8.62 0.35
C TRP A 115 10.29 -7.89 -0.97
N LEU A 116 11.32 -7.96 -1.81
CA LEU A 116 11.32 -7.34 -3.13
C LEU A 116 10.25 -7.96 -4.02
N TYR A 117 10.17 -9.30 -4.06
CA TYR A 117 9.14 -9.99 -4.83
C TYR A 117 7.74 -9.75 -4.28
N LEU A 118 7.56 -9.81 -2.96
CA LEU A 118 6.26 -9.56 -2.34
C LEU A 118 5.76 -8.14 -2.67
N ASN A 119 6.56 -7.12 -2.42
CA ASN A 119 6.13 -5.73 -2.64
C ASN A 119 6.05 -5.38 -4.14
N GLY A 120 6.90 -5.95 -4.98
CA GLY A 120 6.86 -5.78 -6.43
C GLY A 120 5.59 -6.39 -7.05
N THR A 121 5.26 -7.64 -6.70
CA THR A 121 4.05 -8.31 -7.19
C THR A 121 2.78 -7.60 -6.72
N MET A 122 2.73 -7.18 -5.45
CA MET A 122 1.62 -6.38 -4.94
C MET A 122 1.53 -5.01 -5.63
N GLY A 123 2.65 -4.35 -5.90
CA GLY A 123 2.69 -3.09 -6.64
C GLY A 123 2.12 -3.21 -8.05
N VAL A 124 2.51 -4.25 -8.78
CA VAL A 124 1.97 -4.54 -10.12
C VAL A 124 0.46 -4.80 -10.05
N PHE A 125 0.01 -5.62 -9.09
CA PHE A 125 -1.42 -5.88 -8.90
C PHE A 125 -2.20 -4.59 -8.60
N MET A 126 -1.70 -3.74 -7.69
CA MET A 126 -2.35 -2.47 -7.36
C MET A 126 -2.35 -1.52 -8.54
N ALA A 127 -1.25 -1.39 -9.28
CA ALA A 127 -1.19 -0.55 -10.47
C ALA A 127 -2.19 -1.00 -11.54
N ALA A 128 -2.27 -2.31 -11.80
CA ALA A 128 -3.20 -2.90 -12.77
C ALA A 128 -4.68 -2.72 -12.36
N THR A 129 -4.97 -2.70 -11.06
CA THR A 129 -6.34 -2.62 -10.54
C THR A 129 -6.77 -1.20 -10.14
N ALA A 130 -5.85 -0.25 -10.02
CA ALA A 130 -6.10 1.11 -9.57
C ALA A 130 -7.14 1.85 -10.42
N ARG A 131 -7.02 1.79 -11.76
CA ARG A 131 -7.97 2.46 -12.68
C ARG A 131 -9.39 1.94 -12.49
N ARG A 132 -9.55 0.65 -12.21
CA ARG A 132 -10.85 0.02 -11.97
C ARG A 132 -11.46 0.51 -10.67
N LEU A 133 -10.67 0.51 -9.58
CA LEU A 133 -11.12 1.03 -8.29
C LEU A 133 -11.41 2.53 -8.33
N TRP A 134 -10.64 3.30 -9.09
CA TRP A 134 -10.83 4.74 -9.25
C TRP A 134 -12.18 5.07 -9.89
N ARG A 135 -12.55 4.35 -10.95
CA ARG A 135 -13.85 4.51 -11.61
C ARG A 135 -15.02 4.09 -10.74
N ALA A 136 -14.81 3.12 -9.86
CA ALA A 136 -15.81 2.65 -8.90
C ALA A 136 -15.87 3.51 -7.62
N ALA A 137 -14.96 4.47 -7.45
CA ALA A 137 -14.95 5.34 -6.28
C ALA A 137 -16.10 6.37 -6.37
N PRO A 138 -16.86 6.59 -5.28
CA PRO A 138 -17.86 7.65 -5.25
C PRO A 138 -17.24 8.99 -5.68
N PRO A 139 -17.96 9.83 -6.44
CA PRO A 139 -17.53 11.20 -6.69
C PRO A 139 -17.35 11.91 -5.34
N ALA A 140 -16.37 12.82 -5.27
CA ALA A 140 -16.25 13.69 -4.11
C ALA A 140 -17.56 14.49 -4.00
N GLN A 141 -18.38 14.20 -3.00
CA GLN A 141 -19.50 15.07 -2.68
C GLN A 141 -18.90 16.42 -2.29
N ALA A 142 -19.26 17.47 -3.02
CA ALA A 142 -19.01 18.82 -2.55
C ALA A 142 -19.70 18.92 -1.18
N LEU A 143 -18.93 19.24 -0.14
CA LEU A 143 -19.52 19.58 1.15
C LEU A 143 -20.46 20.78 0.90
N PRO A 144 -21.67 20.77 1.49
CA PRO A 144 -22.56 21.92 1.41
C PRO A 144 -21.94 23.17 2.02
#